data_AF-A0AAW1J323-F1
#
_entry.id   AF-A0AAW1J323-F1
#
_cell.length_a   1.000
_cell.length_b   1.000
_cell.length_c   1.000
_cell.angle_alpha   90.00
_cell.angle_beta   90.00
_cell.angle_gamma   90.00
#
_symmetry.space_group_name_H-M   'P 1'
#
loop_
_entity.id
_entity.type
_entity.pdbx_description
1 polymer ?
#
loop_
_entity_poly.entity_id
_entity_poly.type
_entity_poly.pdbx_seq_one_letter_code
_entity_poly.pdbx_strand_id
1 'polypeptide(L)'
;MAPTTPVTHPAFSAGNIHSYIKTVLALQDSDYRIWRHVFLVHCGNYGLQGHLTGESKPTGTDDDLWQRLDYVVLSWIYATVSTDLLTMVVDDDATAHTT
;
A
#
# COMPACT_ATOMS: atom_id res chain seq x y z
N MET A 1 21.95 28.47 -2.18
CA MET A 1 21.09 27.38 -1.69
C MET A 1 21.14 26.26 -2.72
N ALA A 2 21.59 25.07 -2.36
CA ALA A 2 21.59 23.92 -3.27
C ALA A 2 20.13 23.43 -3.45
N PRO A 3 19.72 22.94 -4.63
CA PRO A 3 18.41 22.34 -4.80
C PRO A 3 18.32 21.12 -3.89
N THR A 4 17.36 21.13 -2.97
CA THR A 4 16.95 19.92 -2.24
C THR A 4 16.40 18.97 -3.29
N THR A 5 17.18 17.95 -3.64
CA THR A 5 16.73 16.88 -4.53
C THR A 5 15.52 16.24 -3.87
N PRO A 6 14.34 16.21 -4.53
CA PRO A 6 13.19 15.54 -3.96
C PRO A 6 13.57 14.06 -3.75
N VAL A 7 13.36 13.56 -2.53
CA VAL A 7 13.59 12.16 -2.23
C VAL A 7 12.61 11.35 -3.09
N THR A 8 13.16 10.61 -4.05
CA THR A 8 12.38 9.84 -5.03
C THR A 8 12.45 8.37 -4.66
N HIS A 9 11.28 7.77 -4.43
CA HIS A 9 11.14 6.36 -4.10
C HIS A 9 10.61 5.56 -5.30
N PRO A 10 11.13 4.35 -5.59
CA PRO A 10 10.70 3.56 -6.76
C PRO A 10 9.19 3.27 -6.81
N ALA A 11 8.53 3.21 -5.65
CA ALA A 11 7.08 3.03 -5.55
C ALA A 11 6.28 4.17 -6.21
N PHE A 12 6.83 5.39 -6.31
CA PHE A 12 6.18 6.49 -7.01
C PHE A 12 6.18 6.31 -8.54
N SER A 13 7.04 5.42 -9.06
CA SER A 13 7.07 5.02 -10.47
C SER A 13 6.38 3.68 -10.73
N ALA A 14 5.93 3.00 -9.67
CA ALA A 14 5.04 1.87 -9.79
C ALA A 14 3.71 2.41 -10.32
N GLY A 15 3.50 2.30 -11.64
CA GLY A 15 2.27 2.72 -12.28
C GLY A 15 1.05 1.90 -11.81
N ASN A 16 0.02 1.86 -12.66
CA ASN A 16 -1.23 1.18 -12.34
C ASN A 16 -1.01 -0.28 -11.87
N ILE A 17 -1.25 -0.55 -10.57
CA ILE A 17 -0.98 -1.83 -9.91
C ILE A 17 -1.67 -3.01 -10.57
N HIS A 18 -2.75 -2.78 -11.31
CA HIS A 18 -3.43 -3.79 -12.13
C HIS A 18 -2.51 -4.51 -13.14
N SER A 19 -1.39 -3.88 -13.52
CA SER A 19 -0.37 -4.51 -14.38
C SER A 19 0.38 -5.64 -13.65
N TYR A 20 0.42 -5.60 -12.32
CA TYR A 20 1.17 -6.52 -11.45
C TYR A 20 0.27 -7.44 -10.63
N ILE A 21 -0.92 -6.99 -10.23
CA ILE A 21 -1.89 -7.77 -9.47
C ILE A 21 -3.19 -7.85 -10.26
N LYS A 22 -3.41 -9.01 -10.90
CA LYS A 22 -4.65 -9.31 -11.63
C LYS A 22 -5.72 -9.95 -10.74
N THR A 23 -5.34 -10.36 -9.54
CA THR A 23 -6.23 -10.99 -8.58
C THR A 23 -6.93 -9.90 -7.77
N VAL A 24 -8.25 -9.88 -7.84
CA VAL A 24 -9.08 -9.03 -6.98
C VAL A 24 -9.39 -9.82 -5.73
N LEU A 25 -9.16 -9.23 -4.55
CA LEU A 25 -9.61 -9.81 -3.29
C LEU A 25 -11.14 -9.82 -3.27
N ALA A 26 -11.73 -11.01 -3.14
CA ALA A 26 -13.16 -11.20 -2.97
C ALA A 26 -13.42 -11.99 -1.68
N LEU A 27 -14.70 -12.10 -1.27
CA LEU A 27 -15.14 -12.74 -0.02
C LEU A 27 -14.87 -14.26 0.07
N GLN A 28 -14.28 -14.89 -0.96
CA GLN A 28 -13.92 -16.30 -0.92
C GLN A 28 -12.54 -16.49 -0.26
N ASP A 29 -12.45 -17.38 0.74
CA ASP A 29 -11.22 -17.66 1.51
C ASP A 29 -10.01 -18.06 0.64
N SER A 30 -10.27 -18.70 -0.50
CA SER A 30 -9.22 -19.05 -1.47
C SER A 30 -8.54 -17.84 -2.09
N ASP A 31 -9.30 -16.75 -2.28
CA ASP A 31 -8.84 -15.54 -2.96
C ASP A 31 -7.98 -14.70 -2.02
N TYR A 32 -8.29 -14.71 -0.72
CA TYR A 32 -7.50 -14.00 0.29
C TYR A 32 -6.07 -14.52 0.41
N ARG A 33 -5.87 -15.85 0.47
CA ARG A 33 -4.53 -16.43 0.63
C ARG A 33 -3.62 -16.09 -0.55
N ILE A 34 -4.16 -16.19 -1.77
CA ILE A 34 -3.42 -15.90 -3.00
C ILE A 34 -3.17 -14.40 -3.12
N TRP A 35 -4.20 -13.57 -2.94
CA TRP A 35 -4.10 -12.13 -2.98
C TRP A 35 -3.06 -11.62 -1.96
N ARG A 36 -3.16 -12.05 -0.70
CA ARG A 36 -2.23 -11.66 0.36
C ARG A 36 -0.79 -12.00 0.01
N HIS A 37 -0.55 -13.21 -0.51
CA HIS A 37 0.80 -13.62 -0.89
C HIS A 37 1.37 -12.74 -2.02
N VAL A 38 0.59 -12.52 -3.08
CA VAL A 38 1.00 -11.67 -4.21
C VAL A 38 1.22 -10.22 -3.77
N PHE A 39 0.35 -9.68 -2.92
CA PHE A 39 0.44 -8.32 -2.40
C PHE A 39 1.70 -8.12 -1.55
N LEU A 40 2.01 -9.08 -0.66
CA LEU A 40 3.24 -9.05 0.14
C LEU A 40 4.52 -9.10 -0.72
N VAL A 41 4.53 -9.89 -1.79
CA VAL A 41 5.64 -9.92 -2.75
C VAL A 41 5.77 -8.57 -3.48
N HIS A 42 4.65 -7.97 -3.89
CA HIS A 42 4.63 -6.65 -4.51
C HIS A 42 5.22 -5.59 -3.58
N CYS A 43 4.74 -5.47 -2.35
CA CYS A 43 5.31 -4.55 -1.37
C CYS A 43 6.79 -4.84 -1.07
N GLY A 44 7.20 -6.11 -1.08
CA GLY A 44 8.60 -6.52 -0.91
C GLY A 44 9.52 -5.97 -1.98
N ASN A 45 9.10 -6.01 -3.25
CA ASN A 45 9.87 -5.46 -4.38
C ASN A 45 10.11 -3.95 -4.26
N TYR A 46 9.26 -3.23 -3.53
CA TYR A 46 9.39 -1.80 -3.28
C TYR A 46 9.92 -1.47 -1.88
N GLY A 47 10.27 -2.45 -1.05
CA GLY A 47 10.73 -2.20 0.32
C GLY A 47 9.65 -1.64 1.26
N LEU A 48 8.37 -1.85 0.94
CA LEU A 48 7.22 -1.30 1.67
C LEU A 48 6.53 -2.30 2.62
N GLN A 49 7.10 -3.50 2.79
CA GLN A 49 6.54 -4.49 3.73
C GLN A 49 6.41 -3.95 5.16
N GLY A 50 7.32 -3.09 5.59
CA GLY A 50 7.27 -2.45 6.91
C GLY A 50 6.01 -1.61 7.16
N HIS A 51 5.37 -1.07 6.11
CA HIS A 51 4.10 -0.35 6.23
C HIS A 51 2.94 -1.30 6.57
N LEU A 52 3.02 -2.57 6.15
CA LEU A 52 2.00 -3.58 6.41
C LEU A 52 2.18 -4.24 7.79
N THR A 53 3.42 -4.35 8.26
CA THR A 53 3.75 -5.01 9.53
C THR A 53 3.80 -4.04 10.71
N GLY A 54 3.77 -2.73 10.47
CA GLY A 54 3.96 -1.70 11.50
C GLY A 54 5.42 -1.54 11.95
N GLU A 55 6.36 -2.23 11.30
CA GLU A 55 7.80 -2.10 11.55
C GLU A 55 8.34 -0.78 10.99
N SER A 56 7.77 -0.28 9.90
CA SER A 56 8.05 1.06 9.38
C SER A 56 7.26 2.07 10.18
N LYS A 57 7.96 2.93 10.94
CA LYS A 57 7.34 4.01 11.71
C LYS A 57 7.79 5.37 11.17
N PRO A 58 6.90 6.38 11.19
CA PRO A 58 7.30 7.73 10.83
C PRO A 58 8.35 8.23 11.82
N THR A 59 9.34 8.96 11.31
CA THR A 59 10.44 9.51 12.12
C THR A 59 10.05 10.76 12.91
N GLY A 60 8.87 11.31 12.64
CA GLY A 60 8.26 12.46 13.32
C GLY A 60 6.88 12.77 12.76
N THR A 61 6.26 13.85 13.24
CA THR A 61 4.93 14.30 12.78
C THR A 61 4.89 14.76 11.33
N ASP A 62 6.03 15.19 10.77
CA ASP A 62 6.14 15.71 9.40
C ASP A 62 6.97 14.79 8.48
N ASP A 63 6.86 13.46 8.69
CA ASP A 63 7.51 12.49 7.79
C ASP A 63 6.70 12.34 6.50
N ASP A 64 6.77 13.37 5.66
CA ASP A 64 6.06 13.49 4.39
C ASP A 64 6.33 12.30 3.45
N LEU A 65 7.55 11.76 3.49
CA LEU A 65 7.93 10.63 2.66
C LEU A 65 7.23 9.37 3.14
N TRP A 66 7.29 9.08 4.44
CA TRP A 66 6.61 7.93 5.03
C TRP A 66 5.10 7.99 4.77
N GLN A 67 4.47 9.15 4.96
CA GLN A 67 3.03 9.33 4.71
C GLN A 67 2.66 9.11 3.24
N ARG A 68 3.47 9.63 2.30
CA ARG A 68 3.24 9.40 0.87
C ARG A 68 3.36 7.92 0.50
N LEU A 69 4.32 7.21 1.09
CA LEU A 69 4.48 5.77 0.88
C LEU A 69 3.30 4.99 1.46
N ASP A 70 2.78 5.40 2.61
CA ASP A 70 1.57 4.83 3.20
C ASP A 70 0.35 4.97 2.28
N TYR A 71 0.14 6.17 1.71
CA TYR A 71 -0.92 6.38 0.73
C TYR A 71 -0.75 5.58 -0.56
N VAL A 72 0.48 5.34 -1.00
CA VAL A 72 0.75 4.45 -2.14
C VAL A 72 0.29 3.02 -1.82
N VAL A 73 0.65 2.50 -0.64
CA VAL A 73 0.22 1.16 -0.21
C VAL A 73 -1.31 1.08 -0.07
N LEU A 74 -1.96 2.10 0.50
CA LEU A 74 -3.42 2.17 0.57
C LEU A 74 -4.08 2.17 -0.82
N SER A 75 -3.55 2.97 -1.75
CA SER A 75 -4.07 3.02 -3.13
C SER A 75 -3.99 1.65 -3.82
N TRP A 76 -2.95 0.88 -3.53
CA TRP A 76 -2.74 -0.47 -4.04
C TRP A 76 -3.71 -1.48 -3.45
N ILE A 77 -4.02 -1.38 -2.16
CA ILE A 77 -5.06 -2.18 -1.53
C ILE A 77 -6.40 -1.88 -2.19
N TYR A 78 -6.79 -0.61 -2.29
CA TYR A 78 -8.08 -0.23 -2.88
C TYR A 78 -8.22 -0.63 -4.35
N ALA A 79 -7.15 -0.56 -5.13
CA ALA A 79 -7.19 -1.01 -6.52
C ALA A 79 -7.32 -2.54 -6.66
N THR A 80 -7.01 -3.32 -5.62
CA THR A 80 -6.96 -4.79 -5.71
C THR A 80 -7.99 -5.49 -4.83
N VAL A 81 -8.90 -4.76 -4.21
CA VAL A 81 -10.03 -5.28 -3.42
C VAL A 81 -11.33 -5.11 -4.21
N SER A 82 -12.27 -6.06 -4.11
CA SER A 82 -13.56 -5.96 -4.79
C SER A 82 -14.37 -4.78 -4.26
N THR A 83 -15.18 -4.15 -5.12
CA THR A 83 -16.02 -3.02 -4.73
C THR A 83 -16.96 -3.37 -3.57
N ASP A 84 -17.45 -4.60 -3.51
CA ASP A 84 -18.32 -5.09 -2.42
C ASP A 84 -17.61 -5.16 -1.06
N LEU A 85 -16.31 -5.42 -1.06
CA LEU A 85 -15.48 -5.39 0.16
C LEU A 85 -15.04 -3.97 0.51
N LEU A 86 -14.74 -3.15 -0.50
CA LEU A 86 -14.44 -1.73 -0.32
C LEU A 86 -15.59 -1.01 0.36
N THR A 87 -16.83 -1.20 -0.09
CA THR A 87 -18.00 -0.55 0.54
C THR A 87 -18.24 -1.01 1.99
N MET A 88 -17.68 -2.14 2.40
CA MET A 88 -17.75 -2.65 3.77
C MET A 88 -16.63 -2.10 4.67
N VAL A 89 -15.46 -1.77 4.12
CA VAL A 89 -14.23 -1.46 4.87
C VAL A 89 -13.80 0.00 4.74
N VAL A 90 -14.22 0.70 3.67
CA VAL A 90 -13.86 2.11 3.45
C VAL A 90 -14.51 2.98 4.52
N ASP A 91 -13.65 3.52 5.37
CA ASP A 91 -13.89 4.61 6.29
C ASP A 91 -13.05 5.80 5.82
N ASP A 92 -13.54 7.02 5.97
CA ASP A 92 -12.82 8.23 5.60
C ASP A 92 -11.53 8.40 6.46
N ASP A 93 -11.48 7.77 7.63
CA ASP A 93 -10.32 7.73 8.54
C ASP A 93 -9.42 6.49 8.37
N ALA A 94 -9.61 5.70 7.31
CA ALA A 94 -8.87 4.45 7.12
C ALA A 94 -7.35 4.68 6.91
N THR A 95 -6.55 3.99 7.73
CA THR A 95 -5.08 3.94 7.64
C THR A 95 -4.61 2.50 7.45
N ALA A 96 -3.50 2.31 6.70
CA ALA A 96 -2.89 0.98 6.55
C ALA A 96 -2.14 0.53 7.81
N HIS A 97 -1.84 1.43 8.73
CA HIS A 97 -1.14 1.14 9.97
C HIS A 97 -2.10 0.56 11.03
N THR A 98 -1.74 -0.57 11.64
CA THR A 98 -2.42 -1.13 12.81
C THR A 98 -1.85 -0.49 14.09
N THR A 99 -2.73 0.05 14.93
CA THR A 99 -2.42 0.63 16.26
C THR A 99 -1.84 -0.39 17.25
#